data_AF-A0AAD8B7J3-F1
#
_entry.id   AF-A0AAD8B7J3-F1
#
_cell.length_a   1.000
_cell.length_b   1.000
_cell.length_c   1.000
_cell.angle_alpha   90.00
_cell.angle_beta   90.00
_cell.angle_gamma   90.00
#
_symmetry.space_group_name_H-M   'P 1'
#
loop_
_entity.id
_entity.type
_entity.pdbx_description
1 polymer ?
#
loop_
_entity_poly.entity_id
_entity_poly.type
_entity_poly.pdbx_seq_one_letter_code
_entity_poly.pdbx_strand_id
1 'polypeptide(L)' 'RIKDGQQLRVLDEAARRRRQRKALEALEEDNFSEDPHADLKMSKKAPKFDEGIDSS' A
#
# COMPACT_ATOMS: atom_id res chain seq x y z
N ARG A 1 9.47 6.95 11.62
CA ARG A 1 10.34 6.49 12.72
C ARG A 1 9.77 5.19 13.27
N ILE A 2 10.36 4.05 12.92
CA ILE A 2 9.96 2.75 13.46
C ILE A 2 10.27 2.78 14.95
N LYS A 3 9.31 2.40 15.78
CA LYS A 3 9.42 2.44 17.24
C LYS A 3 10.30 1.26 17.66
N ASP A 4 11.61 1.43 17.63
CA ASP A 4 12.60 0.39 17.94
C ASP A 4 12.38 -0.28 19.32
N GLY A 5 11.68 0.41 20.23
CA GLY A 5 11.29 -0.12 21.55
C GLY A 5 10.17 -1.17 21.56
N GLN A 6 9.52 -1.48 20.43
CA GLN A 6 8.45 -2.49 20.38
C GLN A 6 8.95 -3.92 20.09
N GLN A 7 10.17 -4.07 19.60
CA GLN A 7 10.71 -5.35 19.12
C GLN A 7 11.28 -6.24 20.24
N LEU A 8 11.58 -5.68 21.42
CA LEU A 8 12.27 -6.39 22.50
C LEU A 8 11.35 -6.90 23.62
N ARG A 9 10.04 -6.61 23.58
CA ARG A 9 9.11 -7.05 24.63
C ARG A 9 8.40 -8.33 24.20
N VAL A 10 8.63 -9.42 24.95
CA VAL A 10 7.84 -10.65 24.83
C VAL A 10 6.40 -10.31 25.23
N LEU A 11 5.46 -10.51 24.30
CA LEU A 11 4.04 -10.31 24.55
C LEU A 11 3.40 -11.57 25.12
N ASP A 12 2.42 -11.35 25.99
CA ASP A 12 1.46 -12.40 26.35
C ASP A 12 0.69 -12.90 25.12
N GLU A 13 0.11 -14.09 25.26
CA GLU A 13 -0.57 -14.77 24.15
C GLU A 13 -1.76 -13.96 23.62
N ALA A 14 -2.53 -13.32 24.51
CA ALA A 14 -3.68 -12.52 24.12
C ALA A 14 -3.29 -11.30 23.28
N ALA A 15 -2.22 -10.60 23.67
CA ALA A 15 -1.67 -9.47 22.94
C ALA A 15 -1.08 -9.89 21.59
N ARG A 16 -0.44 -11.07 21.53
CA ARG A 16 0.05 -11.64 20.26
C ARG A 16 -1.10 -11.93 19.29
N ARG A 17 -2.15 -12.61 19.76
CA ARG A 17 -3.37 -12.88 18.97
C ARG A 17 -4.03 -11.59 18.48
N ARG A 18 -4.16 -10.59 19.35
CA ARG A 18 -4.70 -9.26 18.97
C ARG A 18 -3.86 -8.59 17.89
N ARG A 19 -2.53 -8.65 17.98
CA ARG A 19 -1.64 -8.07 16.96
C ARG A 19 -1.75 -8.81 15.63
N GLN A 20 -1.80 -10.14 15.65
CA GLN A 20 -1.98 -10.96 14.45
C GLN A 20 -3.29 -10.63 13.76
N ARG A 21 -4.41 -10.58 14.50
CA ARG A 21 -5.72 -10.20 13.96
C ARG A 21 -5.68 -8.82 13.31
N LYS A 22 -5.15 -7.81 14.01
CA LYS A 22 -5.05 -6.45 13.48
C LYS A 22 -4.18 -6.36 12.22
N ALA A 23 -3.12 -7.17 12.13
CA ALA A 23 -2.28 -7.22 10.94
C ALA A 23 -3.04 -7.79 9.74
N LEU A 24 -3.85 -8.83 9.94
CA LEU A 24 -4.70 -9.40 8.89
C LEU A 24 -5.78 -8.41 8.44
N GLU A 25 -6.50 -7.79 9.38
CA GLU A 25 -7.51 -6.77 9.08
C GLU A 25 -6.93 -5.60 8.27
N ALA A 26 -5.74 -5.13 8.63
CA ALA A 26 -5.07 -4.05 7.89
C ALA A 26 -4.68 -4.47 6.46
N LEU A 27 -4.24 -5.72 6.26
CA LEU A 27 -3.93 -6.24 4.93
C LEU A 27 -5.21 -6.41 4.08
N GLU A 28 -6.31 -6.82 4.70
CA GLU A 28 -7.60 -6.92 4.01
C GLU A 28 -8.11 -5.54 3.60
N GLU A 29 -8.11 -4.55 4.50
CA GLU A 29 -8.52 -3.17 4.21
C GLU A 29 -7.68 -2.52 3.09
N ASP A 30 -6.35 -2.73 3.10
CA ASP A 30 -5.44 -2.17 2.09
C ASP A 30 -5.68 -2.78 0.70
N ASN A 31 -6.09 -4.05 0.62
CA ASN A 31 -6.43 -4.70 -0.64
C ASN A 31 -7.73 -4.18 -1.28
N PHE A 32 -8.60 -3.54 -0.49
CA PHE A 32 -9.87 -2.98 -0.96
C PHE A 32 -9.85 -1.46 -1.03
N SER A 33 -8.69 -0.85 -1.26
CA SER A 33 -8.59 0.58 -1.55
C SER A 33 -9.21 0.91 -2.92
N GLU A 34 -9.93 2.04 -2.99
CA GLU A 34 -10.42 2.59 -4.25
C GLU A 34 -9.24 2.84 -5.20
N ASP A 35 -9.43 2.57 -6.50
CA ASP A 35 -8.41 2.86 -7.51
C ASP A 35 -8.02 4.35 -7.40
N PRO A 36 -6.75 4.69 -7.09
CA PRO A 36 -6.32 6.08 -6.96
C PRO A 36 -6.50 6.87 -8.27
N HIS A 37 -6.77 6.19 -9.39
CA HIS A 37 -7.06 6.75 -10.70
C HIS A 37 -8.53 6.59 -11.13
N ALA A 38 -9.46 6.24 -10.23
CA ALA A 38 -10.88 6.06 -10.55
C ALA A 38 -11.51 7.29 -11.26
N ASP A 39 -11.10 8.50 -10.86
CA ASP A 39 -11.55 9.76 -11.45
C ASP A 39 -10.52 10.41 -12.40
N LEU A 40 -9.54 9.64 -12.91
CA LEU A 40 -8.46 10.19 -13.74
C LEU A 40 -9.02 10.70 -15.08
N LYS A 41 -9.29 12.00 -15.13
CA LYS A 41 -9.61 12.71 -16.35
C LYS A 41 -8.33 12.99 -17.11
N MET A 42 -8.02 12.13 -18.09
CA MET A 42 -6.91 12.34 -19.01
C MET A 42 -7.12 13.65 -19.77
N SER A 43 -6.29 14.64 -19.45
CA SER A 43 -6.31 15.93 -20.13
C SER A 43 -5.86 15.77 -21.58
N LYS A 44 -6.62 16.32 -22.53
CA LYS A 44 -6.20 16.42 -23.94
C LYS A 44 -4.93 17.27 -24.15
N LYS A 45 -4.48 17.99 -23.11
CA LYS A 45 -3.23 18.77 -23.08
C LYS A 45 -2.07 17.99 -22.47
N ALA A 46 -2.25 16.70 -22.14
CA ALA A 46 -1.13 15.87 -21.70
C ALA A 46 -0.04 15.87 -22.79
N PRO A 47 1.24 16.02 -22.42
CA PRO A 47 2.33 15.93 -23.37
C PRO A 47 2.26 14.57 -24.07
N LYS A 48 2.21 14.58 -25.41
CA LYS A 48 2.41 13.36 -26.18
C LYS A 48 3.91 13.21 -26.37
N PHE A 49 4.47 12.20 -25.71
CA PHE A 49 5.83 11.76 -26.01
C PHE A 49 5.72 10.86 -27.22
N ASP A 50 6.54 11.10 -28.25
CA ASP A 50 6.68 10.13 -29.34
C ASP A 50 7.16 8.83 -28.74
N GLU A 51 6.41 7.74 -28.92
CA GLU A 51 6.82 6.37 -28.59
C GLU A 51 7.90 5.91 -29.59
N GLY A 52 9.00 6.65 -29.66
CA GLY A 52 10.22 6.26 -30.34
C GLY A 52 11.05 5.37 -29.44
N ILE A 53 10.58 4.15 -29.20
CA ILE A 53 11.52 3.04 -29.01
C ILE A 53 11.73 2.49 -30.42
N ASP A 54 12.93 2.73 -30.93
CA ASP A 54 13.47 2.11 -32.13
C ASP A 54 12.98 0.67 -32.27
N SER A 55 12.25 0.41 -33.35
CA SER A 55 12.24 -0.91 -33.95
C SER A 55 13.66 -1.19 -34.46
N SER A 56 14.46 -1.91 -33.70
CA SER A 56 15.75 -2.47 -34.14
C SER A 56 15.99 -3.82 -33.50
#